data_AF-A0A835PYP3-F1
#
_entry.id   AF-A0A835PYP3-F1
#
_cell.length_a   1.000
_cell.length_b   1.000
_cell.length_c   1.000
_cell.angle_alpha   90.00
_cell.angle_beta   90.00
_cell.angle_gamma   90.00
#
_symmetry.space_group_name_H-M   'P 1'
#
loop_
_entity.id
_entity.type
_entity.pdbx_description
1 polymer ?
#
loop_
_entity_poly.entity_id
_entity_poly.type
_entity_poly.pdbx_seq_one_letter_code
_entity_poly.pdbx_strand_id
1 'polypeptide(L)'
;MGCLESLLDYSDAYDIILMAETVYSLSSLHSLYELTKKCLQYPQGVVYMAGKKHYFGVGGGTRHFVRLVENDGKMRALLLAEVADGSSNIREVWKLSYKMNAIRAYALFFAAFFFSGLMQLAHGQALSKPSQLFDGKTVDLGIAYVLMLAALLITYIIH
;
A
#
# COMPACT_ATOMS: atom_id res chain seq x y z
N MET A 1 23.77 -11.72 8.79
CA MET A 1 24.21 -11.45 7.40
C MET A 1 22.98 -11.35 6.49
N GLY A 2 21.95 -10.57 6.87
CA GLY A 2 20.66 -10.51 6.14
C GLY A 2 19.98 -9.14 6.19
N CYS A 3 20.72 -8.09 6.56
CA CYS A 3 20.22 -6.70 6.64
C CYS A 3 20.75 -5.82 5.48
N LEU A 4 21.72 -6.32 4.71
CA LEU A 4 22.34 -5.61 3.57
C LEU A 4 21.79 -6.06 2.20
N GLU A 5 21.07 -7.18 2.14
CA GLU A 5 20.51 -7.73 0.89
C GLU A 5 19.23 -7.01 0.45
N SER A 6 18.56 -6.28 1.36
CA SER A 6 17.35 -5.51 1.06
C SER A 6 17.60 -4.10 0.53
N LEU A 7 18.86 -3.64 0.49
CA LEU A 7 19.24 -2.29 0.06
C LEU A 7 19.83 -2.24 -1.36
N LEU A 8 20.03 -3.38 -2.02
CA LEU A 8 20.66 -3.47 -3.35
C LEU A 8 19.79 -4.09 -4.47
N ASP A 9 18.51 -4.38 -4.23
CA ASP A 9 17.59 -4.89 -5.28
C ASP A 9 16.60 -3.83 -5.80
N TYR A 10 16.98 -2.55 -5.72
CA TYR A 10 16.11 -1.41 -6.03
C TYR A 10 16.13 -0.98 -7.52
N SER A 11 16.62 -1.79 -8.47
CA SER A 11 16.76 -1.36 -9.88
C SER A 11 16.11 -2.21 -10.96
N ASP A 12 15.58 -3.40 -10.67
CA ASP A 12 15.13 -4.34 -11.72
C ASP A 12 13.60 -4.57 -11.75
N ALA A 13 12.84 -3.84 -10.93
CA ALA A 13 11.39 -3.90 -10.96
C ALA A 13 10.82 -3.02 -12.09
N TYR A 14 9.72 -3.47 -12.69
CA TYR A 14 9.12 -2.83 -13.84
C TYR A 14 8.11 -1.75 -13.41
N ASP A 15 8.20 -0.57 -14.02
CA ASP A 15 7.17 0.46 -13.91
C ASP A 15 5.85 0.02 -14.55
N ILE A 16 5.93 -0.75 -15.64
CA ILE A 16 4.79 -1.22 -16.41
C ILE A 16 4.94 -2.70 -16.73
N ILE A 17 3.93 -3.50 -16.37
CA ILE A 17 3.80 -4.90 -16.83
C ILE A 17 2.62 -4.99 -17.80
N LEU A 18 2.86 -5.56 -18.98
CA LEU A 18 1.82 -5.82 -19.97
C LEU A 18 1.54 -7.32 -20.05
N MET A 19 0.27 -7.68 -19.93
CA MET A 19 -0.20 -9.06 -20.01
C MET A 19 -1.29 -9.16 -21.08
N ALA A 20 -1.17 -10.13 -21.98
CA ALA A 20 -2.16 -10.43 -23.00
C ALA A 20 -2.40 -11.93 -23.07
N GLU A 21 -3.64 -12.38 -22.89
CA GLU A 21 -4.03 -13.79 -22.93
C GLU A 21 -3.27 -14.72 -21.95
N THR A 22 -2.74 -14.18 -20.83
CA THR A 22 -1.92 -14.95 -19.88
C THR A 22 -2.71 -15.66 -18.77
N VAL A 23 -3.96 -15.27 -18.54
CA VAL A 23 -4.80 -15.72 -17.40
C VAL A 23 -5.75 -16.88 -17.75
N TYR A 24 -5.35 -17.76 -18.67
CA TYR A 24 -6.24 -18.81 -19.18
C TYR A 24 -6.42 -20.01 -18.24
N SER A 25 -5.41 -20.35 -17.43
CA SER A 25 -5.43 -21.54 -16.57
C SER A 25 -5.58 -21.16 -15.09
N LEU A 26 -6.63 -21.68 -14.44
CA LEU A 26 -6.90 -21.46 -13.00
C LEU A 26 -5.72 -21.86 -12.10
N SER A 27 -5.05 -22.97 -12.41
CA SER A 27 -3.94 -23.48 -11.59
C SER A 27 -2.71 -22.57 -11.59
N SER A 28 -2.54 -21.76 -12.64
CA SER A 28 -1.40 -20.86 -12.81
C SER A 28 -1.63 -19.46 -12.23
N LEU A 29 -2.88 -19.06 -11.96
CA LEU A 29 -3.22 -17.67 -11.60
C LEU A 29 -2.50 -17.21 -10.33
N HIS A 30 -2.39 -18.09 -9.34
CA HIS A 30 -1.70 -17.77 -8.08
C HIS A 30 -0.21 -17.48 -8.32
N SER A 31 0.50 -18.38 -9.01
CA SER A 31 1.93 -18.19 -9.30
C SER A 31 2.18 -16.97 -10.19
N LEU A 32 1.30 -16.71 -11.18
CA LEU A 32 1.37 -15.52 -12.01
C LEU A 32 1.19 -14.24 -11.19
N TYR A 33 0.24 -14.23 -10.25
CA TYR A 33 0.02 -13.08 -9.37
C TYR A 33 1.21 -12.83 -8.44
N GLU A 34 1.79 -13.87 -7.84
CA GLU A 34 3.00 -13.74 -7.01
C GLU A 34 4.19 -13.21 -7.82
N LEU A 35 4.38 -13.70 -9.05
CA LEU A 35 5.41 -13.18 -9.95
C LEU A 35 5.16 -11.70 -10.29
N THR A 36 3.92 -11.35 -10.60
CA THR A 36 3.54 -9.96 -10.89
C THR A 36 3.90 -9.04 -9.72
N LYS A 37 3.59 -9.44 -8.48
CA LYS A 37 3.94 -8.66 -7.29
C LYS A 37 5.45 -8.49 -7.10
N LYS A 38 6.24 -9.55 -7.35
CA LYS A 38 7.71 -9.51 -7.24
C LYS A 38 8.35 -8.59 -8.28
N CYS A 39 7.82 -8.61 -9.49
CA CYS A 39 8.40 -7.88 -10.62
C CYS A 39 7.88 -6.43 -10.73
N LEU A 40 6.75 -6.08 -10.10
CA LEU A 40 6.15 -4.75 -10.24
C LEU A 40 6.75 -3.75 -9.25
N GLN A 41 7.19 -2.61 -9.76
CA GLN A 41 7.70 -1.50 -8.95
C GLN A 41 6.65 -1.06 -7.91
N TYR A 42 7.01 -1.08 -6.63
CA TYR A 42 6.20 -0.48 -5.57
C TYR A 42 6.63 0.99 -5.32
N PRO A 43 5.71 1.93 -5.07
CA PRO A 43 4.25 1.80 -5.06
C PRO A 43 3.57 2.13 -6.40
N GLN A 44 4.34 2.66 -7.36
CA GLN A 44 3.80 3.35 -8.54
C GLN A 44 3.65 2.49 -9.79
N GLY A 45 4.15 1.25 -9.76
CA GLY A 45 4.06 0.34 -10.89
C GLY A 45 2.61 -0.01 -11.25
N VAL A 46 2.37 -0.19 -12.55
CA VAL A 46 1.05 -0.48 -13.11
C VAL A 46 1.10 -1.73 -13.97
N VAL A 47 0.07 -2.56 -13.86
CA VAL A 47 -0.14 -3.70 -14.75
C VAL A 47 -1.31 -3.40 -15.68
N TYR A 48 -1.13 -3.61 -16.98
CA TYR A 48 -2.24 -3.66 -17.94
C TYR A 48 -2.44 -5.09 -18.41
N MET A 49 -3.63 -5.63 -18.20
CA MET A 49 -3.98 -7.01 -18.52
C MET A 49 -5.13 -7.03 -19.51
N ALA A 50 -4.88 -7.55 -20.71
CA ALA A 50 -5.91 -7.88 -21.69
C ALA A 50 -6.18 -9.40 -21.69
N GLY A 51 -7.44 -9.79 -21.70
CA GLY A 51 -7.80 -11.21 -21.76
C GLY A 51 -9.29 -11.46 -21.93
N LYS A 52 -9.66 -12.72 -22.18
CA LYS A 52 -11.06 -13.13 -22.14
C LYS A 52 -11.62 -13.10 -20.73
N LYS A 53 -12.88 -12.69 -20.60
CA LYS A 53 -13.66 -12.76 -19.36
C LYS A 53 -13.70 -14.17 -18.78
N HIS A 54 -13.80 -15.16 -19.67
CA HIS A 54 -13.73 -16.58 -19.36
C HIS A 54 -13.16 -17.38 -20.53
N TYR A 55 -12.29 -18.36 -20.24
CA TYR A 55 -11.81 -19.35 -21.21
C TYR A 55 -12.51 -20.69 -20.97
N PHE A 56 -13.32 -21.13 -21.94
CA PHE A 56 -13.98 -22.43 -21.89
C PHE A 56 -12.96 -23.58 -21.92
N GLY A 57 -13.28 -24.69 -21.23
CA GLY A 57 -12.40 -25.86 -21.09
C GLY A 57 -11.43 -25.73 -19.91
N VAL A 58 -10.48 -24.80 -19.99
CA VAL A 58 -9.44 -24.57 -18.95
C VAL A 58 -9.96 -23.79 -17.73
N GLY A 59 -11.07 -23.08 -17.88
CA GLY A 59 -11.83 -22.47 -16.78
C GLY A 59 -11.32 -21.12 -16.27
N GLY A 60 -10.15 -20.64 -16.70
CA GLY A 60 -9.60 -19.35 -16.26
C GLY A 60 -10.30 -18.14 -16.88
N GLY A 61 -9.62 -17.00 -16.85
CA GLY A 61 -10.11 -15.72 -17.37
C GLY A 61 -9.80 -14.55 -16.45
N THR A 62 -10.03 -13.34 -16.97
CA THR A 62 -9.82 -12.08 -16.23
C THR A 62 -10.62 -12.04 -14.93
N ARG A 63 -11.86 -12.56 -14.93
CA ARG A 63 -12.71 -12.59 -13.73
C ARG A 63 -12.06 -13.32 -12.55
N HIS A 64 -11.42 -14.46 -12.80
CA HIS A 64 -10.78 -15.25 -11.75
C HIS A 64 -9.51 -14.57 -11.24
N PHE A 65 -8.73 -13.97 -12.15
CA PHE A 65 -7.52 -13.25 -11.78
C PHE A 65 -7.85 -11.98 -10.97
N VAL A 66 -8.83 -11.19 -11.40
CA VAL A 66 -9.28 -9.99 -10.67
C VAL A 66 -9.78 -10.35 -9.27
N ARG A 67 -10.57 -11.42 -9.13
CA ARG A 67 -11.01 -11.90 -7.81
C ARG A 67 -9.82 -12.26 -6.90
N LEU A 68 -8.80 -12.93 -7.44
CA LEU A 68 -7.58 -13.25 -6.69
C LEU A 68 -6.88 -11.97 -6.21
N VAL A 69 -6.74 -10.98 -7.09
CA VAL A 69 -6.13 -9.68 -6.78
C VAL A 69 -6.90 -8.91 -5.71
N GLU A 70 -8.24 -8.89 -5.81
CA GLU A 70 -9.11 -8.19 -4.86
C GLU A 70 -9.11 -8.87 -3.48
N ASN A 71 -9.09 -10.20 -3.45
CA ASN A 71 -9.04 -10.99 -2.21
C ASN A 71 -7.72 -10.81 -1.44
N ASP A 72 -6.57 -10.65 -2.11
CA ASP A 72 -5.29 -10.34 -1.45
C ASP A 72 -5.29 -8.92 -0.85
N GLY A 73 -6.15 -8.03 -1.35
CA GLY A 73 -6.36 -6.69 -0.79
C GLY A 73 -5.22 -5.69 -1.04
N LYS A 74 -4.04 -6.12 -1.50
CA LYS A 74 -2.84 -5.28 -1.71
C LYS A 74 -2.92 -4.38 -2.94
N MET A 75 -3.61 -4.83 -3.98
CA MET A 75 -3.78 -4.10 -5.22
C MET A 75 -5.26 -3.79 -5.47
N ARG A 76 -5.52 -2.80 -6.31
CA ARG A 76 -6.85 -2.52 -6.87
C ARG A 76 -6.88 -2.93 -8.34
N ALA A 77 -8.04 -3.34 -8.81
CA ALA A 77 -8.31 -3.61 -10.22
C ALA A 77 -9.30 -2.56 -10.77
N LEU A 78 -9.04 -2.04 -11.97
CA LEU A 78 -9.90 -1.10 -12.68
C LEU A 78 -10.14 -1.63 -14.09
N LEU A 79 -11.40 -1.89 -14.45
CA LEU A 79 -11.79 -2.24 -15.81
C LEU A 79 -11.66 -0.99 -16.70
N LEU A 80 -10.84 -1.06 -17.74
CA LEU A 80 -10.60 0.03 -18.69
C LEU A 80 -11.45 -0.10 -19.96
N ALA A 81 -11.66 -1.33 -20.43
CA ALA A 81 -12.44 -1.60 -21.61
C ALA A 81 -13.06 -3.00 -21.54
N GLU A 82 -14.27 -3.12 -22.09
CA GLU A 82 -14.93 -4.38 -22.37
C GLU A 82 -15.34 -4.39 -23.85
N VAL A 83 -15.03 -5.48 -24.55
CA VAL A 83 -15.33 -5.69 -25.96
C VAL A 83 -16.13 -6.98 -26.07
N ALA A 84 -17.38 -6.88 -26.54
CA ALA A 84 -18.25 -8.01 -26.78
C ALA A 84 -18.53 -8.14 -28.28
N ASP A 85 -18.12 -9.25 -28.89
CA ASP A 85 -18.33 -9.54 -30.32
C ASP A 85 -19.67 -10.24 -30.61
N GLY A 86 -20.56 -10.33 -29.61
CA GLY A 86 -21.86 -11.00 -29.74
C GLY A 86 -21.79 -12.54 -29.73
N SER A 87 -20.60 -13.15 -29.63
CA SER A 87 -20.39 -14.60 -29.74
C SER A 87 -19.99 -15.30 -28.43
N SER A 88 -20.34 -14.72 -27.27
CA SER A 88 -19.87 -15.16 -25.92
C SER A 88 -18.37 -14.93 -25.66
N ASN A 89 -17.66 -14.31 -26.59
CA ASN A 89 -16.23 -14.03 -26.48
C ASN A 89 -16.00 -12.60 -26.00
N ILE A 90 -16.36 -12.34 -24.74
CA ILE A 90 -16.13 -11.05 -24.10
C ILE A 90 -14.65 -10.91 -23.73
N ARG A 91 -14.00 -9.86 -24.24
CA ARG A 91 -12.62 -9.49 -23.91
C ARG A 91 -12.62 -8.25 -23.04
N GLU A 92 -11.72 -8.22 -22.07
CA GLU A 92 -11.59 -7.12 -21.11
C GLU A 92 -10.15 -6.63 -21.05
N VAL A 93 -9.98 -5.34 -20.77
CA VAL A 93 -8.70 -4.72 -20.45
C VAL A 93 -8.78 -4.17 -19.03
N TRP A 94 -7.86 -4.59 -18.18
CA TRP A 94 -7.79 -4.22 -16.77
C TRP A 94 -6.51 -3.48 -16.47
N LYS A 95 -6.60 -2.51 -15.57
CA LYS A 95 -5.47 -1.84 -14.92
C LYS A 95 -5.37 -2.30 -13.47
N LEU A 96 -4.21 -2.81 -13.06
CA LEU A 96 -3.92 -3.16 -11.67
C LEU A 96 -2.86 -2.21 -11.12
N SER A 97 -3.04 -1.75 -9.89
CA SER A 97 -2.06 -0.93 -9.18
C SER A 97 -2.08 -1.22 -7.68
N TYR A 98 -0.97 -0.98 -6.97
CA TYR A 98 -0.98 -1.06 -5.51
C TYR A 98 -1.98 -0.06 -4.90
N LYS A 99 -2.59 -0.45 -3.77
CA LYS A 99 -3.33 0.49 -2.93
C LYS A 99 -2.33 1.29 -2.11
N MET A 100 -2.43 2.62 -2.14
CA MET A 100 -1.65 3.47 -1.26
C MET A 100 -2.26 3.42 0.15
N ASN A 101 -1.48 2.95 1.12
CA ASN A 101 -1.88 3.00 2.51
C ASN A 101 -1.72 4.42 3.03
N ALA A 102 -2.82 5.16 3.12
CA ALA A 102 -2.84 6.53 3.63
C ALA A 102 -2.23 6.64 5.04
N ILE A 103 -2.29 5.57 5.85
CA ILE A 103 -1.65 5.48 7.17
C ILE A 103 -0.16 5.82 7.10
N ARG A 104 0.58 5.34 6.08
CA ARG A 104 2.02 5.64 5.97
C ARG A 104 2.25 7.13 5.70
N ALA A 105 1.39 7.75 4.90
CA ALA A 105 1.44 9.18 4.66
C ALA A 105 1.09 9.97 5.93
N TYR A 106 -0.01 9.62 6.61
CA TYR A 106 -0.40 10.26 7.86
C TYR A 106 0.64 10.08 8.97
N ALA A 107 1.26 8.91 9.10
CA ALA A 107 2.34 8.66 10.05
C ALA A 107 3.57 9.52 9.75
N LEU A 108 3.93 9.71 8.47
CA LEU A 108 5.03 10.59 8.08
C LEU A 108 4.71 12.06 8.36
N PHE A 109 3.51 12.53 8.01
CA PHE A 109 3.06 13.89 8.34
C PHE A 109 3.01 14.12 9.86
N PHE A 110 2.51 13.14 10.61
CA PHE A 110 2.43 13.19 12.06
C PHE A 110 3.83 13.21 12.70
N ALA A 111 4.75 12.35 12.25
CA ALA A 111 6.14 12.37 12.70
C ALA A 111 6.81 13.71 12.40
N ALA A 112 6.63 14.26 11.19
CA ALA A 112 7.19 15.56 10.81
C ALA A 112 6.66 16.70 11.70
N PHE A 113 5.35 16.72 11.99
CA PHE A 113 4.74 17.71 12.87
C PHE A 113 5.26 17.56 14.33
N PHE A 114 5.39 16.32 14.81
CA PHE A 114 5.91 16.02 16.14
C PHE A 114 7.37 16.45 16.30
N PHE A 115 8.25 16.13 15.35
CA PHE A 115 9.65 16.57 15.36
C PHE A 115 9.79 18.09 15.26
N SER A 116 8.92 18.76 14.49
CA SER A 116 8.88 20.23 14.45
C SER A 116 8.51 20.84 15.80
N GLY A 117 7.50 20.30 16.50
CA GLY A 117 7.11 20.76 17.84
C GLY A 117 8.23 20.56 18.88
N LEU A 118 8.94 19.43 18.82
CA LEU A 118 10.10 19.15 19.67
C LEU A 118 11.25 20.14 19.43
N MET A 119 11.55 20.48 18.17
CA MET A 119 12.60 21.45 17.83
C MET A 119 12.30 22.87 18.34
N GLN A 120 11.03 23.28 18.34
CA GLN A 120 10.61 24.57 18.89
C GLN A 120 10.76 24.62 20.42
N LEU A 121 10.49 23.52 21.12
CA LEU A 121 10.72 23.40 22.56
C LEU A 121 12.23 23.40 22.90
N ALA A 122 13.05 22.75 22.09
CA ALA A 122 14.50 22.70 22.27
C ALA A 122 15.19 24.07 22.07
N HIS A 123 14.67 24.93 21.18
CA HIS A 123 15.15 26.31 21.01
C HIS A 123 14.58 27.31 22.05
N GLY A 124 13.61 26.90 22.87
CA GLY A 124 12.86 27.78 23.78
C GLY A 124 13.45 28.02 25.17
N GLN A 125 14.62 27.48 25.51
CA GLN A 125 15.24 27.70 26.82
C GLN A 125 16.43 28.65 26.78
N ALA A 126 16.13 29.94 26.58
CA ALA A 126 16.94 31.01 27.13
C ALA A 126 16.07 31.82 28.11
N LEU A 127 16.45 31.75 29.40
CA LEU A 127 16.09 32.63 30.52
C LEU A 127 14.90 32.28 31.44
N SER A 128 15.23 31.66 32.59
CA SER A 128 15.02 32.14 33.99
C SER A 128 14.56 31.08 35.02
N LYS A 129 15.11 31.24 36.23
CA LYS A 129 15.23 30.40 37.45
C LYS A 129 14.02 29.57 37.95
N PRO A 130 14.28 28.53 38.79
CA PRO A 130 13.27 27.59 39.24
C PRO A 130 12.60 28.02 40.57
N SER A 131 11.30 27.81 40.67
CA SER A 131 10.56 27.77 41.93
C SER A 131 9.64 26.54 41.93
N GLN A 132 9.85 25.66 42.89
CA GLN A 132 9.06 24.44 43.06
C GLN A 132 7.62 24.78 43.46
N LEU A 133 6.69 24.48 42.57
CA LEU A 133 5.27 24.30 42.82
C LEU A 133 4.87 23.12 41.93
N PHE A 134 3.99 22.22 42.35
CA PHE A 134 3.49 21.13 41.49
C PHE A 134 3.04 21.72 40.14
N ASP A 135 3.92 21.66 39.15
CA ASP A 135 3.83 22.50 37.95
C ASP A 135 2.93 21.75 36.98
N GLY A 136 1.74 22.29 36.74
CA GLY A 136 0.74 21.73 35.81
C GLY A 136 1.33 21.39 34.44
N LYS A 137 2.43 22.04 34.05
CA LYS A 137 3.23 21.74 32.87
C LYS A 137 3.71 20.29 32.76
N THR A 138 4.01 19.63 33.87
CA THR A 138 4.44 18.21 33.88
C THR A 138 3.26 17.25 33.71
N VAL A 139 2.10 17.64 34.22
CA VAL A 139 0.84 16.91 34.10
C VAL A 139 0.31 17.01 32.66
N ASP A 140 0.38 18.20 32.07
CA ASP A 140 -0.02 18.46 30.69
C ASP A 140 0.86 17.67 29.70
N LEU A 141 2.16 17.57 29.98
CA LEU A 141 3.09 16.76 29.19
C LEU A 141 2.79 15.25 29.32
N GLY A 142 2.49 14.78 30.52
CA GLY A 142 2.09 13.39 30.77
C GLY A 142 0.80 13.01 30.03
N ILE A 143 -0.21 13.88 30.08
CA ILE A 143 -1.47 13.70 29.35
C ILE A 143 -1.22 13.68 27.84
N ALA A 144 -0.35 14.56 27.32
CA ALA A 144 0.00 14.58 25.91
C ALA A 144 0.63 13.26 25.43
N TYR A 145 1.55 12.67 26.19
CA TYR A 145 2.16 11.37 25.85
C TYR A 145 1.15 10.21 25.92
N VAL A 146 0.24 10.22 26.88
CA VAL A 146 -0.81 9.20 27.02
C VAL A 146 -1.82 9.30 25.86
N LEU A 147 -2.27 10.51 25.53
CA LEU A 147 -3.15 10.74 24.39
C LEU A 147 -2.47 10.40 23.05
N MET A 148 -1.17 10.66 22.93
CA MET A 148 -0.37 10.26 21.78
C MET A 148 -0.30 8.73 21.64
N LEU A 149 -0.01 8.01 22.73
CA LEU A 149 0.05 6.55 22.73
C LEU A 149 -1.32 5.93 22.45
N ALA A 150 -2.39 6.51 23.00
CA ALA A 150 -3.76 6.12 22.70
C ALA A 150 -4.11 6.34 21.22
N ALA A 151 -3.76 7.48 20.63
CA ALA A 151 -3.99 7.73 19.20
C ALA A 151 -3.26 6.72 18.32
N LEU A 152 -1.99 6.41 18.63
CA LEU A 152 -1.20 5.40 17.92
C LEU A 152 -1.86 4.01 18.00
N LEU A 153 -2.30 3.62 19.19
CA LEU A 153 -2.90 2.32 19.46
C LEU A 153 -4.28 2.18 18.80
N ILE A 154 -5.08 3.25 18.80
CA ILE A 154 -6.37 3.33 18.09
C ILE A 154 -6.15 3.17 16.59
N THR A 155 -5.16 3.87 16.00
CA THR A 155 -4.86 3.73 14.57
C THR A 155 -4.32 2.35 14.19
N TYR A 156 -3.64 1.66 15.12
CA TYR A 156 -3.10 0.31 14.91
C TYR A 156 -4.16 -0.80 15.07
N ILE A 157 -5.19 -0.58 15.89
CA ILE A 157 -6.27 -1.58 16.08
C ILE A 157 -7.38 -1.43 15.04
N ILE A 158 -7.63 -0.22 14.53
CA ILE A 158 -8.72 0.06 13.57
C ILE A 158 -8.33 -0.24 12.11
N HIS A 159 -7.05 -0.47 11.81
CA HIS A 159 -6.55 -0.79 10.47
C HIS A 159 -5.56 -1.95 10.49
#